data_AF-A0A9E6EI81-F1
#
_entry.id   AF-A0A9E6EI81-F1
#
_cell.length_a   1.000
_cell.length_b   1.000
_cell.length_c   1.000
_cell.angle_alpha   90.00
_cell.angle_beta   90.00
_cell.angle_gamma   90.00
#
_symmetry.space_group_name_H-M   'P 1'
#
loop_
_entity.id
_entity.type
_entity.pdbx_description
1 polymer ?
#
loop_
_entity_poly.entity_id
_entity_poly.type
_entity_poly.pdbx_seq_one_letter_code
_entity_poly.pdbx_strand_id
1 'polypeptide(L)'
;IIKLSTHTRTLVDRIAKPKNQALSHEEFLNQFVAILVLICSSGTGIFGTMNEAMTGDTSLIIVKSVLDLFSVGIFATALGYSLVAVAIPNFLIQVALFFLSIWILPLVSPAMIADFSAAGGLIMVATGFRIAGIKHFHVANMLPALLLIMPISYLWARYLVH
;
A
#
# COMPACT_ATOMS: atom_id res chain seq x y z
N ILE A 1 33.54 44.72 -7.86
CA ILE A 1 32.27 44.65 -7.09
C ILE A 1 31.11 44.15 -7.98
N ILE A 2 30.89 44.69 -9.19
CA ILE A 2 29.76 44.28 -10.07
C ILE A 2 29.90 42.85 -10.67
N LYS A 3 31.11 42.40 -11.06
CA LYS A 3 31.31 41.04 -11.61
C LYS A 3 31.14 39.89 -10.60
N LEU A 4 31.29 40.16 -9.30
CA LEU A 4 31.20 39.13 -8.26
C LEU A 4 29.74 38.78 -7.93
N SER A 5 28.83 39.74 -8.11
CA SER A 5 27.38 39.57 -7.88
C SER A 5 26.70 38.74 -8.98
N THR A 6 27.20 38.78 -10.22
CA THR A 6 26.64 38.00 -11.34
C THR A 6 26.95 36.50 -11.20
N HIS A 7 28.11 36.14 -10.65
CA HIS A 7 28.49 34.75 -10.41
C HIS A 7 27.79 34.12 -9.20
N THR A 8 27.37 34.93 -8.22
CA THR A 8 26.57 34.45 -7.09
C THR A 8 25.11 34.23 -7.49
N ARG A 9 24.54 35.10 -8.34
CA ARG A 9 23.17 34.95 -8.87
C ARG A 9 22.95 33.66 -9.66
N THR A 10 23.93 33.25 -10.48
CA THR A 10 23.81 32.01 -11.28
C THR A 10 23.90 30.72 -10.46
N LEU A 11 24.59 30.76 -9.31
CA LEU A 11 24.61 29.64 -8.36
C LEU A 11 23.34 29.59 -7.52
N VAL A 12 22.80 30.75 -7.13
CA VAL A 12 21.51 30.84 -6.44
C VAL A 12 20.37 30.42 -7.37
N ASP A 13 20.34 30.81 -8.65
CA ASP A 13 19.29 30.37 -9.59
C ASP A 13 19.36 28.88 -9.94
N ARG A 14 20.52 28.21 -9.77
CA ARG A 14 20.62 26.75 -9.88
C ARG A 14 20.13 26.02 -8.64
N ILE A 15 20.29 26.61 -7.47
CA ILE A 15 19.85 26.05 -6.17
C ILE A 15 18.38 26.40 -5.89
N ALA A 16 17.91 27.54 -6.39
CA ALA A 16 16.59 28.12 -6.17
C ALA A 16 15.64 27.96 -7.36
N LYS A 17 15.92 27.07 -8.31
CA LYS A 17 14.84 26.46 -9.08
C LYS A 17 14.29 25.32 -8.23
N PRO A 18 13.23 25.51 -7.42
CA PRO A 18 12.38 24.38 -7.13
C PRO A 18 11.94 23.89 -8.49
N LYS A 19 12.42 22.71 -8.86
CA LYS A 19 11.89 21.98 -9.99
C LYS A 19 10.41 21.80 -9.62
N ASN A 20 9.55 22.68 -10.13
CA ASN A 20 8.17 22.35 -10.43
C ASN A 20 8.23 21.25 -11.48
N GLN A 21 8.72 20.09 -11.06
CA GLN A 21 8.46 18.84 -11.75
C GLN A 21 7.01 18.57 -11.36
N ALA A 22 6.09 19.21 -12.08
CA ALA A 22 4.80 18.59 -12.26
C ALA A 22 5.15 17.17 -12.72
N LEU A 23 4.97 16.19 -11.84
CA LEU A 23 5.17 14.79 -12.16
C LEU A 23 4.51 14.54 -13.50
N SER A 24 5.17 13.80 -14.40
CA SER A 24 4.50 13.37 -15.62
C SER A 24 3.19 12.70 -15.22
N HIS A 25 2.12 12.90 -16.00
CA HIS A 25 0.81 12.33 -15.67
C HIS A 25 0.91 10.82 -15.37
N GLU A 26 1.76 10.12 -16.14
CA GLU A 26 2.09 8.71 -15.95
C GLU A 26 2.81 8.42 -14.62
N GLU A 27 3.77 9.25 -14.21
CA GLU A 27 4.49 9.08 -12.94
C GLU A 27 3.57 9.32 -11.74
N PHE A 28 2.73 10.35 -11.83
CA PHE A 28 1.71 10.65 -10.85
C PHE A 28 0.74 9.48 -10.68
N LEU A 29 0.17 8.97 -11.78
CA LEU A 29 -0.74 7.83 -11.75
C LEU A 29 -0.06 6.57 -11.19
N ASN A 30 1.18 6.32 -11.58
CA ASN A 30 1.94 5.18 -11.08
C ASN A 30 2.20 5.24 -9.57
N GLN A 31 2.49 6.42 -9.04
CA GLN A 31 2.72 6.63 -7.61
C GLN A 31 1.40 6.61 -6.81
N PHE A 32 0.33 7.17 -7.38
CA PHE A 32 -1.02 7.07 -6.82
C PHE A 32 -1.48 5.62 -6.71
N VAL A 33 -1.35 4.82 -7.78
CA VAL A 33 -1.71 3.39 -7.77
C VAL A 33 -0.83 2.61 -6.80
N ALA A 34 0.47 2.94 -6.70
CA ALA A 34 1.36 2.31 -5.74
C ALA A 34 0.88 2.55 -4.30
N ILE A 35 0.53 3.78 -3.93
CA ILE A 35 0.04 4.11 -2.59
C ILE A 35 -1.35 3.50 -2.33
N LEU A 36 -2.22 3.49 -3.34
CA LEU A 36 -3.51 2.80 -3.25
C LEU A 36 -3.33 1.32 -2.91
N VAL A 37 -2.41 0.63 -3.61
CA VAL A 37 -2.09 -0.76 -3.31
C VAL A 37 -1.44 -0.90 -1.93
N LEU A 38 -0.54 0.00 -1.54
CA LEU A 38 0.08 -0.03 -0.21
C LEU A 38 -0.96 0.01 0.91
N ILE A 39 -1.97 0.88 0.77
CA ILE A 39 -3.03 1.05 1.78
C ILE A 39 -4.05 -0.08 1.71
N CYS A 40 -4.51 -0.47 0.51
CA CYS A 40 -5.59 -1.45 0.33
C CYS A 40 -5.12 -2.91 0.45
N SER A 41 -3.94 -3.25 -0.06
CA SER A 41 -3.37 -4.60 -0.08
C SER A 41 -2.55 -4.91 1.18
N SER A 42 -2.88 -4.24 2.29
CA SER A 42 -2.21 -4.48 3.55
C SER A 42 -2.68 -5.81 4.13
N GLY A 43 -1.75 -6.73 4.36
CA GLY A 43 -2.05 -8.03 4.96
C GLY A 43 -2.74 -7.91 6.32
N THR A 44 -2.37 -6.91 7.12
CA THR A 44 -3.01 -6.60 8.41
C THR A 44 -4.37 -5.93 8.26
N GLY A 45 -4.62 -5.19 7.17
CA GLY A 45 -5.95 -4.64 6.88
C GLY A 45 -6.95 -5.73 6.48
N ILE A 46 -6.55 -6.64 5.59
CA ILE A 46 -7.41 -7.74 5.13
C ILE A 46 -7.64 -8.77 6.23
N PHE A 47 -6.58 -9.19 6.92
CA PHE A 47 -6.74 -10.10 8.07
C PHE A 47 -7.45 -9.42 9.24
N GLY A 48 -7.22 -8.12 9.47
CA GLY A 48 -7.86 -7.36 10.54
C GLY A 48 -9.38 -7.36 10.41
N THR A 49 -9.92 -7.05 9.22
CA THR A 49 -11.38 -7.06 8.96
C THR A 49 -11.97 -8.46 9.06
N MET A 50 -11.23 -9.47 8.61
CA MET A 50 -11.62 -10.87 8.76
C MET A 50 -11.67 -11.30 10.23
N ASN A 51 -10.64 -10.95 11.02
CA ASN A 51 -10.58 -11.30 12.44
C ASN A 51 -11.66 -10.56 13.26
N GLU A 52 -11.88 -9.28 12.99
CA GLU A 52 -12.92 -8.48 13.64
C GLU A 52 -14.31 -9.09 13.41
N ALA A 53 -14.61 -9.53 12.18
CA ALA A 53 -15.92 -10.12 11.86
C ALA A 53 -16.24 -11.41 12.65
N MET A 54 -15.22 -12.18 13.04
CA MET A 54 -15.40 -13.43 13.80
C MET A 54 -15.31 -13.25 15.31
N THR A 55 -14.29 -12.53 15.76
CA THR A 55 -13.93 -12.44 17.19
C THR A 55 -14.45 -11.17 17.83
N GLY A 56 -14.85 -10.18 17.04
CA GLY A 56 -15.16 -8.83 17.52
C GLY A 56 -13.92 -8.04 17.96
N ASP A 57 -12.71 -8.55 17.76
CA ASP A 57 -11.48 -7.84 18.13
C ASP A 57 -11.04 -6.85 17.04
N THR A 58 -11.35 -5.57 17.28
CA THR A 58 -11.01 -4.46 16.39
C THR A 58 -9.56 -3.97 16.53
N SER A 59 -8.74 -4.56 17.41
CA SER A 59 -7.37 -4.08 17.71
C SER A 59 -6.51 -3.91 16.45
N LEU A 60 -6.58 -4.87 15.52
CA LEU A 60 -5.79 -4.83 14.27
C LEU A 60 -6.21 -3.69 13.33
N ILE A 61 -7.50 -3.39 13.25
CA ILE A 61 -8.04 -2.34 12.38
C ILE A 61 -7.80 -0.96 12.99
N ILE A 62 -7.81 -0.84 14.32
CA ILE A 62 -7.39 0.38 15.02
C ILE A 62 -5.93 0.67 14.71
N VAL A 63 -5.05 -0.32 14.87
CA VAL A 63 -3.62 -0.17 14.56
C VAL A 63 -3.44 0.23 13.09
N LYS A 64 -4.16 -0.42 12.17
CA LYS A 64 -4.14 -0.06 10.74
C LYS A 64 -4.59 1.37 10.48
N SER A 65 -5.68 1.81 11.11
CA SER A 65 -6.23 3.16 10.93
C SER A 65 -5.25 4.23 11.38
N VAL A 66 -4.55 3.99 12.50
CA VAL A 66 -3.48 4.88 12.97
C VAL A 66 -2.31 4.92 11.98
N LEU A 67 -1.87 3.76 11.49
CA LEU A 67 -0.79 3.68 10.49
C LEU A 67 -1.17 4.37 9.17
N ASP A 68 -2.42 4.24 8.72
CA ASP A 68 -2.92 4.89 7.51
C ASP A 68 -2.98 6.40 7.67
N LEU A 69 -3.37 6.91 8.84
CA LEU A 69 -3.38 8.35 9.11
C LEU A 69 -1.99 8.97 8.92
N PHE A 70 -0.96 8.35 9.51
CA PHE A 70 0.42 8.82 9.36
C PHE A 70 0.92 8.63 7.92
N SER A 71 0.62 7.49 7.29
CA SER A 71 1.07 7.19 5.93
C SER A 71 0.46 8.14 4.90
N VAL A 72 -0.85 8.40 4.99
CA VAL A 72 -1.55 9.37 4.14
C VAL A 72 -1.02 10.78 4.39
N GLY A 73 -0.76 11.15 5.65
CA GLY A 73 -0.14 12.43 5.98
C GLY A 73 1.21 12.64 5.29
N ILE A 74 2.07 11.61 5.27
CA ILE A 74 3.36 11.64 4.59
C ILE A 74 3.16 11.73 3.06
N PHE A 75 2.34 10.85 2.48
CA PHE A 75 2.14 10.80 1.03
C PHE A 75 1.34 11.99 0.48
N ALA A 76 0.55 12.69 1.30
CA ALA A 76 -0.15 13.91 0.92
C ALA A 76 0.84 15.03 0.54
N THR A 77 2.07 15.01 1.08
CA THR A 77 3.12 15.95 0.66
C THR A 77 3.58 15.73 -0.78
N ALA A 78 3.44 14.50 -1.31
CA ALA A 78 3.86 14.13 -2.66
C ALA A 78 2.72 14.24 -3.69
N LEU A 79 1.51 13.78 -3.36
CA LEU A 79 0.36 13.70 -4.28
C LEU A 79 -0.72 14.76 -4.02
N GLY A 80 -0.61 15.52 -2.92
CA GLY A 80 -1.56 16.55 -2.55
C GLY A 80 -2.95 16.00 -2.24
N TYR A 81 -3.97 16.79 -2.57
CA TYR A 81 -5.38 16.51 -2.27
C TYR A 81 -5.92 15.25 -2.95
N SER A 82 -5.35 14.87 -4.11
CA SER A 82 -5.78 13.70 -4.88
C SER A 82 -5.71 12.40 -4.07
N LEU A 83 -4.85 12.34 -3.04
CA LEU A 83 -4.70 11.16 -2.20
C LEU A 83 -5.96 10.81 -1.38
N VAL A 84 -6.82 11.79 -1.08
CA VAL A 84 -8.09 11.57 -0.36
C VAL A 84 -8.99 10.57 -1.11
N ALA A 85 -8.89 10.51 -2.44
CA ALA A 85 -9.63 9.56 -3.25
C ALA A 85 -9.30 8.08 -2.94
N VAL A 86 -8.16 7.79 -2.30
CA VAL A 86 -7.76 6.42 -1.89
C VAL A 86 -8.61 5.90 -0.72
N ALA A 87 -9.23 6.78 0.06
CA ALA A 87 -10.10 6.37 1.17
C ALA A 87 -11.32 5.58 0.69
N ILE A 88 -11.87 5.93 -0.48
CA ILE A 88 -13.06 5.29 -1.06
C ILE A 88 -12.82 3.81 -1.39
N PRO A 89 -11.83 3.42 -2.22
CA PRO A 89 -11.58 2.01 -2.52
C PRO A 89 -11.13 1.24 -1.28
N ASN A 90 -10.34 1.85 -0.39
CA ASN A 90 -9.92 1.21 0.86
C ASN A 90 -11.13 0.84 1.74
N PHE A 91 -12.06 1.77 1.93
CA PHE A 91 -13.28 1.53 2.69
C PHE A 91 -14.17 0.46 2.05
N LEU A 92 -14.38 0.54 0.73
CA LEU A 92 -15.18 -0.44 0.00
C LEU A 92 -14.61 -1.86 0.12
N ILE A 93 -13.28 -2.02 -0.03
CA ILE A 93 -12.62 -3.32 0.09
C ILE A 93 -12.75 -3.86 1.52
N GLN A 94 -12.51 -3.02 2.54
CA GLN A 94 -12.58 -3.46 3.94
C GLN A 94 -13.99 -3.88 4.35
N VAL A 95 -15.01 -3.11 3.97
CA VAL A 95 -16.42 -3.44 4.27
C VAL A 95 -16.86 -4.69 3.50
N ALA A 96 -16.52 -4.80 2.22
CA ALA A 96 -16.85 -5.98 1.43
C ALA A 96 -16.21 -7.25 2.03
N LEU A 97 -14.94 -7.16 2.44
CA LEU A 97 -14.24 -8.27 3.09
C LEU A 97 -14.84 -8.61 4.45
N PHE A 98 -15.22 -7.62 5.25
CA PHE A 98 -15.88 -7.85 6.54
C PHE A 98 -17.12 -8.73 6.38
N PHE A 99 -18.01 -8.40 5.44
CA PHE A 99 -19.21 -9.23 5.18
C PHE A 99 -18.88 -10.60 4.56
N LEU A 100 -17.91 -10.65 3.65
CA LEU A 100 -17.53 -11.88 2.95
C LEU A 100 -16.79 -12.86 3.88
N SER A 101 -16.11 -12.35 4.89
CA SER A 101 -15.32 -13.12 5.83
C SER A 101 -16.14 -14.16 6.60
N ILE A 102 -17.42 -13.86 6.88
CA ILE A 102 -18.38 -14.79 7.50
C ILE A 102 -18.47 -16.11 6.73
N TRP A 103 -18.37 -16.05 5.40
CA TRP A 103 -18.45 -17.22 4.52
C TRP A 103 -17.08 -17.83 4.21
N ILE A 104 -16.04 -17.00 4.11
CA ILE A 104 -14.69 -17.43 3.71
C ILE A 104 -13.91 -18.05 4.87
N LEU A 105 -13.94 -17.45 6.06
CA LEU A 105 -13.12 -17.88 7.20
C LEU A 105 -13.29 -19.33 7.66
N PRO A 106 -14.47 -19.98 7.63
CA PRO A 106 -14.56 -21.40 7.98
C PRO A 106 -13.74 -22.32 7.07
N LEU A 107 -13.34 -21.84 5.88
CA LEU A 107 -12.50 -22.57 4.93
C LEU A 107 -11.00 -22.22 5.04
N VAL A 108 -10.64 -21.24 5.86
CA VAL A 108 -9.29 -20.69 5.95
C VAL A 108 -8.58 -21.23 7.18
N SER A 109 -7.41 -21.85 6.99
CA SER A 109 -6.58 -22.33 8.10
C SER A 109 -5.65 -21.24 8.65
N PRO A 110 -5.16 -21.36 9.90
CA PRO A 110 -4.18 -20.43 10.45
C PRO A 110 -2.89 -20.34 9.61
N ALA A 111 -2.49 -21.43 8.94
CA ALA A 111 -1.33 -21.45 8.05
C ALA A 111 -1.57 -20.60 6.78
N MET A 112 -2.76 -20.69 6.18
CA MET A 112 -3.13 -19.87 5.02
C MET A 112 -3.11 -18.37 5.34
N ILE A 113 -3.54 -18.01 6.56
CA ILE A 113 -3.50 -16.62 7.04
C ILE A 113 -2.06 -16.14 7.21
N ALA A 114 -1.18 -16.98 7.77
CA ALA A 114 0.22 -16.65 7.92
C ALA A 114 0.90 -16.44 6.56
N ASP A 115 0.65 -17.32 5.59
CA ASP A 115 1.16 -17.20 4.22
C ASP A 115 0.65 -15.93 3.53
N PHE A 116 -0.64 -15.63 3.69
CA PHE A 116 -1.26 -14.42 3.15
C PHE A 116 -0.65 -13.15 3.76
N SER A 117 -0.48 -13.12 5.08
CA SER A 117 0.12 -11.99 5.79
C SER A 117 1.58 -11.78 5.37
N ALA A 118 2.36 -12.86 5.22
CA ALA A 118 3.74 -12.80 4.74
C ALA A 118 3.83 -12.26 3.31
N ALA A 119 2.95 -12.73 2.40
CA ALA A 119 2.87 -12.22 1.03
C ALA A 119 2.47 -10.74 0.99
N GLY A 120 1.47 -10.35 1.80
CA GLY A 120 1.04 -8.95 1.93
C GLY A 120 2.14 -8.04 2.46
N GLY A 121 2.91 -8.50 3.45
CA GLY A 121 4.08 -7.79 3.96
C GLY A 121 5.18 -7.61 2.90
N LEU A 122 5.44 -8.64 2.08
CA LEU A 122 6.40 -8.54 0.98
C LEU A 122 5.95 -7.53 -0.09
N ILE A 123 4.66 -7.52 -0.45
CA ILE A 123 4.10 -6.51 -1.36
C ILE A 123 4.25 -5.11 -0.77
N MET A 124 4.03 -4.94 0.53
CA MET A 124 4.18 -3.65 1.20
C MET A 124 5.64 -3.15 1.13
N VAL A 125 6.62 -4.02 1.38
CA VAL A 125 8.05 -3.70 1.24
C VAL A 125 8.41 -3.36 -0.21
N ALA A 126 7.97 -4.16 -1.19
CA ALA A 126 8.19 -3.90 -2.61
C ALA A 126 7.57 -2.56 -3.06
N THR A 127 6.41 -2.23 -2.53
CA THR A 127 5.73 -0.96 -2.79
C THR A 127 6.46 0.22 -2.14
N GLY A 128 6.99 0.03 -0.93
CA GLY A 128 7.87 1.00 -0.27
C GLY A 128 9.11 1.31 -1.11
N PHE A 129 9.79 0.29 -1.65
CA PHE A 129 10.92 0.48 -2.55
C PHE A 129 10.57 1.22 -3.85
N ARG A 130 9.37 0.98 -4.38
CA ARG A 130 8.86 1.73 -5.54
C ARG A 130 8.63 3.19 -5.21
N ILE A 131 7.99 3.49 -4.09
CA ILE A 131 7.70 4.88 -3.68
C ILE A 131 8.99 5.63 -3.34
N ALA A 132 9.99 4.94 -2.77
CA ALA A 132 11.33 5.49 -2.52
C ALA A 132 12.15 5.75 -3.81
N GLY A 133 11.65 5.37 -4.99
CA GLY A 133 12.34 5.56 -6.27
C GLY A 133 13.56 4.67 -6.46
N ILE A 134 13.74 3.64 -5.62
CA ILE A 134 14.89 2.74 -5.68
C ILE A 134 14.73 1.73 -6.83
N LYS A 135 13.52 1.18 -6.99
CA LYS A 135 13.21 0.27 -8.09
C LYS A 135 11.74 0.33 -8.51
N HIS A 136 11.51 0.54 -9.80
CA HIS A 136 10.17 0.58 -10.38
C HIS A 136 9.63 -0.85 -10.59
N PHE A 137 8.72 -1.25 -9.70
CA PHE A 137 7.93 -2.47 -9.86
C PHE A 137 6.50 -2.13 -10.26
N HIS A 138 5.86 -2.91 -11.11
CA HIS A 138 4.42 -2.80 -11.35
C HIS A 138 3.66 -3.45 -10.18
N VAL A 139 3.54 -2.69 -9.08
CA VAL A 139 2.92 -3.15 -7.82
C VAL A 139 1.48 -3.67 -8.04
N ALA A 140 0.74 -3.08 -8.97
CA ALA A 140 -0.60 -3.56 -9.34
C ALA A 140 -0.60 -5.01 -9.86
N ASN A 141 0.48 -5.46 -10.51
CA ASN A 141 0.60 -6.83 -11.01
C ASN A 141 0.95 -7.83 -9.90
N MET A 142 1.28 -7.36 -8.69
CA MET A 142 1.52 -8.20 -7.52
C MET A 142 0.22 -8.49 -6.74
N LEU A 143 -0.84 -7.69 -6.93
CA LEU A 143 -2.15 -7.92 -6.30
C LEU A 143 -2.76 -9.30 -6.62
N PRO A 144 -2.76 -9.77 -7.88
CA PRO A 144 -3.27 -11.08 -8.22
C PRO A 144 -2.56 -12.22 -7.48
N ALA A 145 -1.26 -12.06 -7.20
CA ALA A 145 -0.51 -13.06 -6.43
C ALA A 145 -1.04 -13.20 -5.00
N LEU A 146 -1.52 -12.11 -4.39
CA LEU A 146 -2.12 -12.13 -3.06
C LEU A 146 -3.47 -12.88 -3.04
N LEU A 147 -4.27 -12.77 -4.10
CA LEU A 147 -5.51 -13.56 -4.23
C LEU A 147 -5.23 -15.05 -4.47
N LEU A 148 -4.19 -15.36 -5.24
CA LEU A 148 -3.81 -16.72 -5.60
C LEU A 148 -3.10 -17.48 -4.45
N ILE A 149 -2.51 -16.78 -3.47
CA ILE A 149 -1.82 -17.43 -2.34
C ILE A 149 -2.76 -18.31 -1.50
N MET A 150 -4.04 -17.92 -1.37
CA MET A 150 -5.04 -18.64 -0.58
C MET A 150 -5.38 -20.02 -1.18
N PRO A 151 -5.78 -20.15 -2.45
CA PRO A 151 -6.01 -21.48 -3.04
C PRO A 151 -4.73 -22.32 -3.14
N ILE A 152 -3.57 -21.71 -3.37
CA ILE A 152 -2.28 -22.43 -3.42
C ILE A 152 -1.90 -22.98 -2.04
N SER A 153 -2.02 -22.18 -0.98
CA SER A 153 -1.75 -22.61 0.40
C SER A 153 -2.74 -23.68 0.86
N TYR A 154 -4.03 -23.56 0.48
CA TYR A 154 -5.02 -24.61 0.71
C TYR A 154 -4.65 -25.94 0.03
N LEU A 155 -4.25 -25.90 -1.25
CA LEU A 155 -3.78 -27.08 -1.99
C LEU A 155 -2.52 -27.69 -1.34
N TRP A 156 -1.56 -26.86 -0.93
CA TRP A 156 -0.35 -27.32 -0.26
C TRP A 156 -0.66 -27.99 1.08
N ALA A 157 -1.49 -27.37 1.91
CA ALA A 157 -1.93 -27.93 3.20
C ALA A 157 -2.70 -29.26 3.02
N ARG A 158 -3.44 -29.42 1.92
CA ARG A 158 -4.23 -30.62 1.64
C ARG A 158 -3.41 -31.78 1.06
N TYR A 159 -2.42 -31.51 0.20
CA TYR A 159 -1.74 -32.52 -0.61
C TYR A 159 -0.27 -32.80 -0.23
N LEU A 160 0.41 -31.91 0.51
CA LEU A 160 1.85 -32.03 0.79
C LEU A 160 2.20 -32.15 2.28
N VAL A 161 1.27 -31.80 3.17
CA VAL A 161 1.44 -31.92 4.64
C VAL A 161 0.71 -33.15 5.20
N HIS A 162 -0.03 -33.87 4.35
CA HIS A 162 -0.50 -35.24 4.58
C HIS A 162 0.41 -36.24 3.84
#